data_AF-E1ZT13-F1
#
_entry.id   AF-E1ZT13-F1
#
_cell.length_a   1.000
_cell.length_b   1.000
_cell.length_c   1.000
_cell.angle_alpha   90.00
_cell.angle_beta   90.00
_cell.angle_gamma   90.00
#
_symmetry.space_group_name_H-M   'P 1'
#
loop_
_entity.id
_entity.type
_entity.pdbx_description
1 polymer ?
#
loop_
_entity_poly.entity_id
_entity_poly.type
_entity_poly.pdbx_seq_one_letter_code
_entity_poly.pdbx_strand_id
1 'polypeptide(L)'
;MAIYVGQPLATGVDPSLVPLTSPLPPSLLPPLAMGLLIAGLVTSALFYVREQIGGRRVSMAEEAALAGAAAACLGFGTLFLLLWCGVYVG
;
A
#
# COMPACT_ATOMS: atom_id res chain seq x y z
N MET A 1 11.32 6.70 -36.89
CA MET A 1 11.04 5.89 -38.10
C MET A 1 10.83 4.45 -37.68
N ALA A 2 9.57 4.04 -37.50
CA ALA A 2 9.11 2.64 -37.52
C ALA A 2 7.57 2.61 -37.67
N ILE A 3 7.16 2.72 -38.93
CA ILE A 3 6.05 2.01 -39.60
C ILE A 3 4.66 1.98 -38.90
N TYR A 4 3.74 2.84 -39.38
CA TYR A 4 2.30 2.55 -39.45
C TYR A 4 2.07 1.72 -40.73
N VAL A 5 1.76 0.44 -40.62
CA VAL A 5 1.22 -0.38 -41.71
C VAL A 5 -0.06 -1.02 -41.19
N GLY A 6 -1.16 -0.74 -41.86
CA GLY A 6 -2.46 -1.27 -41.53
C GLY A 6 -2.46 -2.80 -41.54
N GLN A 7 -2.87 -3.37 -40.41
CA GLN A 7 -3.53 -4.66 -40.34
C GLN A 7 -4.82 -4.42 -39.55
N PRO A 8 -6.02 -4.64 -40.14
CA PRO A 8 -7.21 -4.79 -39.34
C PRO A 8 -7.15 -6.17 -38.69
N LEU A 9 -6.39 -6.29 -37.59
CA LEU A 9 -6.63 -7.41 -36.70
C LEU A 9 -8.01 -7.17 -36.11
N ALA A 10 -8.91 -8.09 -36.39
CA ALA A 10 -10.12 -8.28 -35.61
C ALA A 10 -9.70 -8.51 -34.14
N THR A 11 -9.40 -7.44 -33.42
CA THR A 11 -9.34 -7.51 -31.97
C THR A 11 -10.79 -7.65 -31.58
N GLY A 12 -11.20 -8.85 -31.20
CA GLY A 12 -12.40 -9.09 -30.39
C GLY A 12 -12.25 -8.37 -29.05
N VAL A 13 -12.19 -7.04 -29.13
CA VAL A 13 -12.20 -6.08 -28.05
C VAL A 13 -13.57 -5.47 -28.18
N ASP A 14 -14.48 -5.98 -27.36
CA ASP A 14 -15.82 -5.42 -27.22
C ASP A 14 -15.71 -3.89 -27.09
N PRO A 15 -16.56 -3.10 -27.77
CA PRO A 15 -16.54 -1.63 -27.69
C PRO A 15 -16.85 -1.10 -26.28
N SER A 16 -17.14 -1.98 -25.33
CA SER A 16 -17.30 -1.71 -23.90
C SER A 16 -16.01 -1.78 -23.08
N LEU A 17 -14.86 -2.12 -23.69
CA LEU A 17 -13.57 -2.16 -22.99
C LEU A 17 -13.08 -0.75 -22.67
N VAL A 18 -13.41 -0.30 -21.45
CA VAL A 18 -12.87 0.92 -20.86
C VAL A 18 -11.38 0.67 -20.56
N PRO A 19 -10.46 1.52 -21.06
CA PRO A 19 -9.05 1.39 -20.74
C PRO A 19 -8.85 1.51 -19.22
N LEU A 20 -8.26 0.48 -18.61
CA LEU A 20 -7.89 0.45 -17.21
C LEU A 20 -6.73 1.42 -16.97
N THR A 21 -7.05 2.67 -16.65
CA THR A 21 -6.07 3.62 -16.12
C THR A 21 -5.84 3.33 -14.64
N SER A 22 -4.61 3.41 -14.14
CA SER A 22 -4.36 3.21 -12.72
C SER A 22 -5.09 4.29 -11.90
N PRO A 23 -5.84 3.92 -10.85
CA PRO A 23 -6.63 4.88 -10.07
C PRO A 23 -5.76 5.85 -9.25
N LEU A 24 -4.45 5.60 -9.14
CA LEU A 24 -3.53 6.41 -8.36
C LEU A 24 -2.36 6.89 -9.23
N PRO A 25 -2.01 8.20 -9.21
CA PRO A 25 -0.86 8.72 -9.93
C PRO A 25 0.46 8.32 -9.23
N PRO A 26 1.53 8.05 -10.00
CA PRO A 26 2.79 7.53 -9.47
C PRO A 26 3.53 8.52 -8.54
N SER A 27 3.22 9.81 -8.59
CA SER A 27 3.80 10.83 -7.72
C SER A 27 3.27 10.78 -6.27
N LEU A 28 2.09 10.23 -6.05
CA LEU A 28 1.46 10.13 -4.72
C LEU A 28 1.86 8.86 -3.96
N LEU A 29 2.43 7.89 -4.68
CA LEU A 29 2.82 6.60 -4.14
C LEU A 29 3.97 6.70 -3.11
N PRO A 30 5.08 7.42 -3.38
CA PRO A 30 6.17 7.58 -2.43
C PRO A 30 5.81 8.21 -1.08
N PRO A 31 5.09 9.37 -1.04
CA PRO A 31 4.74 10.00 0.23
C PRO A 31 3.72 9.18 1.02
N LEU A 32 2.81 8.46 0.36
CA LEU A 32 1.90 7.51 1.02
C LEU A 32 2.67 6.38 1.70
N ALA A 33 3.61 5.73 0.98
CA ALA A 33 4.45 4.68 1.54
C ALA A 33 5.22 5.15 2.79
N MET A 34 5.89 6.30 2.69
CA MET A 34 6.65 6.84 3.82
C MET A 34 5.76 7.23 5.00
N GLY A 35 4.62 7.89 4.75
CA GLY A 35 3.70 8.29 5.80
C GLY A 35 3.15 7.09 6.59
N LEU A 36 2.71 6.04 5.87
CA LEU A 36 2.18 4.82 6.47
C LEU A 36 3.25 4.00 7.21
N LEU A 37 4.46 3.89 6.67
CA LEU A 37 5.58 3.21 7.33
C LEU A 37 6.02 3.92 8.60
N ILE A 38 6.19 5.25 8.56
CA ILE A 38 6.60 6.03 9.73
C ILE A 38 5.53 5.93 10.82
N ALA A 39 4.26 6.14 10.47
CA ALA A 39 3.15 6.02 11.42
C ALA A 39 3.06 4.61 12.02
N GLY A 40 3.20 3.57 11.19
CA GLY A 40 3.22 2.17 11.63
C GLY A 40 4.39 1.83 12.56
N LEU A 41 5.61 2.27 12.22
CA LEU A 41 6.81 2.05 13.03
C LEU A 41 6.72 2.77 14.38
N VAL A 42 6.26 4.03 14.38
CA VAL A 42 6.10 4.81 15.62
C VAL A 42 5.04 4.16 16.52
N THR A 43 3.88 3.80 15.98
CA THR A 43 2.81 3.16 16.77
C THR A 43 3.23 1.79 17.30
N SER A 44 3.92 0.96 16.52
CA SER A 44 4.50 -0.30 16.99
C SER A 44 5.55 -0.08 18.09
N ALA A 45 6.45 0.90 17.95
CA ALA A 45 7.45 1.21 18.97
C ALA A 45 6.82 1.69 20.28
N LEU A 46 5.79 2.54 20.19
CA LEU A 46 5.04 3.00 21.36
C LEU A 46 4.32 1.85 22.08
N PHE A 47 3.72 0.93 21.34
CA PHE A 47 3.12 -0.28 21.92
C PHE A 47 4.18 -1.13 22.64
N TYR A 48 5.32 -1.39 22.00
CA TYR A 48 6.41 -2.13 22.61
C TYR A 48 6.92 -1.49 23.91
N VAL A 49 7.14 -0.18 23.91
CA VAL A 49 7.62 0.54 25.11
C VAL A 49 6.57 0.50 26.23
N ARG A 50 5.29 0.66 25.88
CA ARG A 50 4.20 0.62 26.85
C ARG A 50 4.03 -0.75 27.50
N GLU A 51 4.17 -1.83 26.73
CA GLU A 51 4.04 -3.20 27.23
C GLU A 51 5.30 -3.66 27.99
N GLN A 52 6.50 -3.35 27.50
CA GLN A 52 7.76 -3.84 28.08
C GLN A 52 8.18 -3.06 29.35
N ILE A 53 7.78 -1.78 29.46
CA ILE A 53 8.31 -0.88 30.50
C ILE A 53 7.18 -0.27 31.35
N GLY A 54 5.98 -0.12 30.80
CA GLY A 54 4.84 0.47 31.48
C GLY A 54 4.00 -0.59 32.16
N GLY A 55 4.13 -0.76 33.48
CA GLY A 55 3.28 -1.65 34.30
C GLY A 55 1.78 -1.28 34.37
N ARG A 56 1.26 -0.56 33.37
CA ARG A 56 -0.13 -0.12 33.24
C ARG A 56 -0.93 -1.20 32.52
N ARG A 57 -1.74 -1.93 33.28
CA ARG A 57 -2.72 -2.90 32.74
C ARG A 57 -3.76 -2.19 31.88
N VAL A 58 -3.58 -2.22 30.59
CA VAL A 58 -4.59 -1.90 29.58
C VAL A 58 -5.28 -3.20 29.20
N SER A 59 -6.50 -3.13 28.68
CA SER A 59 -7.18 -4.36 28.25
C SER A 59 -6.47 -4.95 27.03
N MET A 60 -6.27 -6.27 27.01
CA MET A 60 -5.66 -6.99 25.87
C MET A 60 -6.36 -6.68 24.54
N ALA A 61 -7.68 -6.44 24.58
CA ALA A 61 -8.45 -6.09 23.39
C ALA A 61 -8.09 -4.71 22.83
N GLU A 62 -7.86 -3.72 23.69
CA GLU A 62 -7.50 -2.36 23.30
C GLU A 62 -6.07 -2.29 22.77
N GLU A 63 -5.17 -3.05 23.39
CA GLU A 63 -3.79 -3.23 22.92
C GLU A 63 -3.71 -3.97 21.59
N ALA A 64 -4.48 -5.06 21.44
CA ALA A 64 -4.57 -5.79 20.18
C ALA A 64 -5.18 -4.93 19.07
N ALA A 65 -6.15 -4.07 19.38
CA ALA A 65 -6.71 -3.12 18.42
C ALA A 65 -5.67 -2.08 17.97
N LEU A 66 -4.88 -1.52 18.90
CA LEU A 66 -3.81 -0.58 18.57
C LEU A 66 -2.67 -1.26 17.78
N ALA A 67 -2.24 -2.44 18.20
CA ALA A 67 -1.24 -3.24 17.51
C ALA A 67 -1.74 -3.68 16.12
N GLY A 68 -3.02 -4.02 16.00
CA GLY A 68 -3.67 -4.33 14.73
C GLY A 68 -3.74 -3.13 13.80
N ALA A 69 -4.05 -1.94 14.31
CA ALA A 69 -4.01 -0.69 13.54
C ALA A 69 -2.58 -0.37 13.08
N ALA A 70 -1.57 -0.58 13.92
CA ALA A 70 -0.16 -0.42 13.56
C ALA A 70 0.26 -1.40 12.47
N ALA A 71 -0.11 -2.69 12.60
CA ALA A 71 0.15 -3.72 11.61
C ALA A 71 -0.53 -3.42 10.26
N ALA A 72 -1.76 -2.91 10.28
CA ALA A 72 -2.46 -2.48 9.07
C ALA A 72 -1.72 -1.32 8.39
N CYS A 73 -1.31 -0.28 9.14
CA CYS A 73 -0.51 0.81 8.60
C CYS A 73 0.83 0.33 8.00
N LEU A 74 1.54 -0.56 8.70
CA LEU A 74 2.78 -1.16 8.19
C LEU A 74 2.54 -1.96 6.92
N GLY A 75 1.49 -2.79 6.87
CA GLY A 75 1.12 -3.60 5.71
C GLY A 75 0.76 -2.75 4.49
N PHE A 76 -0.08 -1.73 4.65
CA PHE A 76 -0.38 -0.78 3.58
C PHE A 76 0.88 0.00 3.17
N GLY A 77 1.72 0.40 4.12
CA GLY A 77 3.00 1.07 3.86
C GLY A 77 3.95 0.23 3.02
N THR A 78 4.12 -1.06 3.34
CA THR A 78 4.94 -1.98 2.52
C THR A 78 4.33 -2.24 1.15
N LEU A 79 3.00 -2.33 1.03
CA LEU A 79 2.33 -2.44 -0.28
C LEU A 79 2.65 -1.23 -1.18
N PHE A 80 2.51 0.00 -0.67
CA PHE A 80 2.86 1.20 -1.43
C PHE A 80 4.36 1.28 -1.72
N LEU A 81 5.21 0.81 -0.82
CA LEU A 81 6.65 0.73 -1.05
C LEU A 81 7.00 -0.25 -2.19
N LEU A 82 6.34 -1.41 -2.25
CA LEU A 82 6.50 -2.40 -3.33
C LEU A 82 6.08 -1.81 -4.68
N LEU A 83 4.91 -1.16 -4.72
CA LEU A 83 4.42 -0.45 -5.90
C LEU A 83 5.44 0.63 -6.34
N TRP A 84 6.07 1.35 -5.39
CA TRP A 84 7.06 2.40 -5.71
C TRP A 84 8.36 1.81 -6.23
N CYS A 85 8.80 0.67 -5.68
CA CYS A 85 9.96 -0.07 -6.19
C CYS A 85 9.74 -0.64 -7.61
N GLY A 86 8.51 -0.60 -8.12
CA GLY A 86 8.14 -1.19 -9.40
C GLY A 86 7.88 -2.69 -9.33
N VAL A 87 7.70 -3.24 -8.13
CA VAL A 87 7.28 -4.62 -7.91
C VAL A 87 5.77 -4.67 -8.00
N TYR A 88 5.28 -4.93 -9.22
CA TYR A 88 3.87 -5.16 -9.50
C TYR A 88 3.62 -6.67 -9.52
N VAL A 89 2.57 -7.12 -8.83
CA VAL A 89 2.08 -8.50 -8.95
C VAL A 89 1.41 -8.60 -10.33
N GLY A 90 2.07 -9.31 -11.25
CA GLY A 90 1.52 -9.66 -12.56
C GLY A 90 0.53 -10.81 -12.49
#